data_AF-A0A849T8M0-F1
#
_entry.id   AF-A0A849T8M0-F1
#
_cell.length_a   1.000
_cell.length_b   1.000
_cell.length_c   1.000
_cell.angle_alpha   90.00
_cell.angle_beta   90.00
_cell.angle_gamma   90.00
#
_symmetry.space_group_name_H-M   'P 1'
#
loop_
_entity.id
_entity.type
_entity.pdbx_description
1 polymer ?
#
loop_
_entity_poly.entity_id
_entity_poly.type
_entity_poly.pdbx_seq_one_letter_code
_entity_poly.pdbx_strand_id
1 'polypeptide(L)'
;MKKMLLVVCVLINVAYANNVTQVVKSNDENPKVSVIPQELLSLLVDNGIKQIEIKPGIYVAQMNNLRCDSLRKDAHFPDSSEGGLTFIKCFQDAEIERNGKGDLLIEGRMLAQILNSVESNTGMTIWDCSMGGRCTAFVSEIKCSVDLNQDSLSDAFVCELK
;
A
#
# COMPACT_ATOMS: atom_id res chain seq x y z
N MET A 1 3.72 4.11 57.91
CA MET A 1 4.38 3.06 57.10
C MET A 1 3.97 3.26 55.64
N LYS A 2 4.97 3.46 54.77
CA LYS A 2 4.83 3.63 53.32
C LYS A 2 4.34 2.32 52.67
N LYS A 3 3.33 2.37 51.81
CA LYS A 3 3.03 1.38 50.76
C LYS A 3 2.61 2.18 49.52
N MET A 4 3.59 2.70 48.77
CA MET A 4 4.23 2.06 47.62
C MET A 4 3.27 1.95 46.42
N LEU A 5 3.43 2.92 45.52
CA LEU A 5 3.11 2.90 44.10
C LEU A 5 3.56 1.57 43.45
N LEU A 6 2.71 0.95 42.63
CA LEU A 6 3.04 0.42 41.30
C LEU A 6 1.73 0.00 40.59
N VAL A 7 1.30 0.73 39.57
CA VAL A 7 1.42 0.38 38.14
C VAL A 7 0.53 -0.80 37.73
N VAL A 8 -0.54 -0.49 37.00
CA VAL A 8 -0.71 -0.98 35.62
C VAL A 8 -1.31 0.16 34.82
N CYS A 9 -0.48 0.83 34.01
CA CYS A 9 -0.94 1.66 32.90
C CYS A 9 -1.63 0.75 31.89
N VAL A 10 -2.89 0.44 32.13
CA VAL A 10 -3.80 0.01 31.08
C VAL A 10 -4.17 1.28 30.31
N LEU A 11 -4.16 1.22 28.99
CA LEU A 11 -4.63 2.25 28.04
C LEU A 11 -3.60 3.21 27.43
N ILE A 12 -2.49 2.73 26.86
CA ILE A 12 -1.92 3.38 25.67
C ILE A 12 -1.33 2.32 24.72
N ASN A 13 -2.20 1.57 24.04
CA ASN A 13 -1.90 0.96 22.74
C ASN A 13 -2.99 1.40 21.76
N VAL A 14 -3.32 2.69 21.80
CA VAL A 14 -4.09 3.31 20.72
C VAL A 14 -3.09 3.51 19.59
N ALA A 15 -3.20 2.63 18.61
CA ALA A 15 -2.62 2.69 17.28
C ALA A 15 -2.02 4.06 16.93
N TYR A 16 -0.70 4.12 16.83
CA TYR A 16 -0.04 5.06 15.92
C TYR A 16 -0.34 4.59 14.49
N ALA A 17 -1.59 4.72 14.05
CA ALA A 17 -1.88 4.88 12.64
C ALA A 17 -1.45 6.31 12.32
N ASN A 18 -0.18 6.47 11.94
CA ASN A 18 0.32 7.71 11.40
C ASN A 18 -0.57 8.08 10.21
N ASN A 19 -1.37 9.14 10.32
CA ASN A 19 -2.09 9.78 9.21
C ASN A 19 -1.10 10.47 8.25
N VAL A 20 -0.04 9.77 7.85
CA VAL A 20 0.99 10.28 6.97
C VAL A 20 0.54 9.99 5.56
N THR A 21 0.10 11.03 4.86
CA THR A 21 -0.15 10.95 3.42
C THR A 21 1.18 11.07 2.70
N GLN A 22 1.58 10.01 1.99
CA GLN A 22 2.73 10.05 1.09
C GLN A 22 2.27 10.50 -0.29
N VAL A 23 2.83 11.60 -0.78
CA VAL A 23 2.60 12.09 -2.15
C VAL A 23 3.75 11.66 -3.02
N VAL A 24 3.43 11.05 -4.16
CA VAL A 24 4.39 10.60 -5.17
C VAL A 24 4.04 11.26 -6.49
N LYS A 25 5.02 11.86 -7.17
CA LYS A 25 4.83 12.64 -8.40
C LYS A 25 5.68 12.11 -9.54
N SER A 26 5.18 12.21 -10.77
CA SER A 26 5.91 11.73 -11.94
C SER A 26 7.11 12.60 -12.35
N ASN A 27 7.31 13.75 -11.69
CA ASN A 27 8.45 14.63 -11.88
C ASN A 27 9.47 14.54 -10.73
N ASP A 28 9.39 13.50 -9.91
CA ASP A 28 10.39 13.24 -8.87
C ASP A 28 11.80 13.08 -9.49
N GLU A 29 12.82 13.66 -8.84
CA GLU A 29 14.21 13.58 -9.30
C GLU A 29 14.75 12.14 -9.26
N ASN A 30 14.20 11.30 -8.37
CA ASN A 30 14.53 9.89 -8.32
C ASN A 30 13.75 9.13 -9.40
N PRO A 31 14.43 8.56 -10.42
CA PRO A 31 13.77 7.86 -11.53
C PRO A 31 13.00 6.61 -11.08
N LYS A 32 13.28 6.07 -9.89
CA LYS A 32 12.51 4.95 -9.32
C LYS A 32 11.19 5.39 -8.70
N VAL A 33 11.07 6.66 -8.34
CA VAL A 33 9.88 7.27 -7.73
C VAL A 33 9.00 7.88 -8.81
N SER A 34 9.59 8.50 -9.83
CA SER A 34 8.86 9.18 -10.91
C SER A 34 7.97 8.25 -11.76
N VAL A 35 8.28 6.95 -11.84
CA VAL A 35 7.46 5.98 -12.58
C VAL A 35 6.22 5.51 -11.78
N ILE A 36 6.28 5.60 -10.45
CA ILE A 36 5.28 5.00 -9.55
C ILE A 36 3.86 5.51 -9.83
N PRO A 37 3.60 6.82 -10.06
CA PRO A 37 2.23 7.27 -10.27
C PRO A 37 1.55 6.67 -11.50
N GLN A 38 2.31 6.49 -12.58
CA GLN A 38 1.80 5.87 -13.81
C GLN A 38 1.54 4.38 -13.62
N GLU A 39 2.45 3.67 -12.96
CA GLU A 39 2.30 2.24 -12.66
C GLU A 39 1.10 1.98 -11.73
N LEU A 40 0.93 2.79 -10.66
CA LEU A 40 -0.23 2.70 -9.77
C LEU A 40 -1.52 2.97 -10.52
N LEU A 41 -1.59 4.06 -11.29
CA LEU A 41 -2.80 4.39 -12.04
C LEU A 41 -3.19 3.28 -13.02
N SER A 42 -2.20 2.71 -13.73
CA SER A 42 -2.42 1.58 -14.65
C SER A 42 -2.97 0.36 -13.91
N LEU A 43 -2.37 -0.01 -12.77
CA LEU A 43 -2.85 -1.12 -11.94
C LEU A 43 -4.28 -0.91 -11.43
N LEU A 44 -4.63 0.31 -11.01
CA LEU A 44 -5.99 0.61 -10.57
C LEU A 44 -6.98 0.35 -11.72
N VAL A 45 -6.67 0.84 -12.92
CA VAL A 45 -7.50 0.64 -14.11
C VAL A 45 -7.58 -0.83 -14.51
N ASP A 46 -6.47 -1.56 -14.48
CA ASP A 46 -6.42 -2.99 -14.80
C ASP A 46 -7.23 -3.85 -13.82
N ASN A 47 -7.37 -3.39 -12.57
CA ASN A 47 -8.26 -4.01 -11.57
C ASN A 47 -9.71 -3.47 -11.64
N GLY A 48 -10.07 -2.74 -12.69
CA GLY A 48 -11.44 -2.30 -12.95
C GLY A 48 -11.86 -1.02 -12.22
N ILE A 49 -10.94 -0.34 -11.53
CA ILE A 49 -11.21 0.96 -10.93
C ILE A 49 -11.38 2.00 -12.05
N LYS A 50 -12.58 2.58 -12.14
CA LYS A 50 -12.89 3.57 -13.15
C LYS A 50 -12.27 4.92 -12.78
N GLN A 51 -11.67 5.55 -13.77
CA GLN A 51 -11.28 6.95 -13.67
C GLN A 51 -12.51 7.85 -13.76
N ILE A 52 -12.60 8.84 -12.88
CA ILE A 52 -13.68 9.83 -12.83
C ILE A 52 -13.08 11.19 -13.16
N GLU A 53 -13.67 11.89 -14.13
CA GLU A 53 -13.31 13.27 -14.43
C GLU A 53 -13.85 14.18 -13.32
N ILE A 54 -12.95 14.79 -12.54
CA ILE A 54 -13.32 15.69 -11.42
C ILE A 54 -13.35 17.16 -11.84
N LYS A 55 -12.63 17.49 -12.92
CA LYS A 55 -12.56 18.78 -13.61
C LYS A 55 -12.21 18.51 -15.07
N PRO A 56 -12.52 19.42 -16.02
CA PRO A 56 -12.14 19.24 -17.42
C PRO A 56 -10.65 18.87 -17.57
N GLY A 57 -10.40 17.70 -18.14
CA GLY A 57 -9.04 17.18 -18.36
C GLY A 57 -8.34 16.59 -17.13
N ILE A 58 -8.98 16.55 -15.95
CA ILE A 58 -8.40 15.99 -14.73
C ILE A 58 -9.21 14.76 -14.29
N TYR A 59 -8.55 13.61 -14.30
CA TYR A 59 -9.14 12.32 -14.00
C TYR A 59 -8.54 11.73 -12.73
N VAL A 60 -9.36 11.05 -11.93
CA VAL A 60 -8.95 10.41 -10.68
C VAL A 60 -9.42 8.97 -10.64
N ALA A 61 -8.52 8.05 -10.27
CA ALA A 61 -8.85 6.70 -9.81
C ALA A 61 -8.52 6.57 -8.32
N GLN A 62 -9.39 5.90 -7.58
CA GLN A 62 -9.23 5.73 -6.13
C GLN A 62 -9.56 4.30 -5.70
N MET A 63 -8.75 3.76 -4.81
CA MET A 63 -8.94 2.47 -4.15
C MET A 63 -8.84 2.67 -2.64
N ASN A 64 -9.71 2.01 -1.88
CA ASN A 64 -9.77 2.12 -0.43
C ASN A 64 -9.43 0.80 0.24
N ASN A 65 -8.89 0.88 1.46
CA ASN A 65 -8.61 -0.24 2.35
C ASN A 65 -7.85 -1.37 1.65
N LEU A 66 -6.73 -1.03 1.01
CA LEU A 66 -5.83 -2.00 0.44
C LEU A 66 -5.11 -2.76 1.56
N ARG A 67 -5.12 -4.08 1.46
CA ARG A 67 -4.29 -4.96 2.29
C ARG A 67 -3.51 -5.92 1.42
N CYS A 68 -2.21 -6.00 1.63
CA CYS A 68 -1.38 -7.04 1.03
C CYS A 68 -0.77 -7.94 2.11
N ASP A 69 -1.06 -9.24 2.07
CA ASP A 69 -0.38 -10.24 2.89
C ASP A 69 0.78 -10.84 2.08
N SER A 70 1.98 -10.76 2.65
CA SER A 70 3.19 -11.44 2.17
C SER A 70 3.54 -12.56 3.15
N LEU A 71 3.55 -13.79 2.65
CA LEU A 71 3.88 -14.99 3.40
C LEU A 71 5.11 -15.64 2.79
N ARG A 72 6.15 -15.81 3.58
CA ARG A 72 7.31 -16.63 3.20
C ARG A 72 7.20 -17.96 3.93
N LYS A 73 6.86 -19.05 3.21
CA LYS A 73 6.91 -20.39 3.82
C LYS A 73 8.36 -20.84 3.95
N ASP A 74 8.63 -21.61 5.00
CA ASP A 74 9.94 -22.19 5.24
C ASP A 74 10.41 -23.06 4.05
N ALA A 75 11.70 -22.99 3.76
CA ALA A 75 12.35 -23.71 2.65
C ALA A 75 12.32 -25.26 2.80
N HIS A 76 11.76 -25.77 3.88
CA HIS A 76 11.67 -27.20 4.19
C HIS A 76 10.69 -27.99 3.30
N PHE A 77 9.96 -27.33 2.39
CA PHE A 77 9.02 -27.97 1.45
C PHE A 77 9.32 -27.59 -0.01
N PRO A 78 10.50 -27.92 -0.57
CA PRO A 78 10.93 -27.47 -1.89
C PRO A 78 10.03 -27.91 -3.05
N ASP A 79 9.27 -29.00 -2.89
CA ASP A 79 8.33 -29.53 -3.90
C ASP A 79 6.94 -28.90 -3.82
N SER A 80 6.68 -28.04 -2.84
CA SER A 80 5.48 -27.20 -2.83
C SER A 80 5.69 -26.02 -3.76
N SER A 81 4.67 -25.64 -4.54
CA SER A 81 4.70 -24.38 -5.32
C SER A 81 4.91 -23.13 -4.47
N GLU A 82 4.82 -23.29 -3.14
CA GLU A 82 4.98 -22.25 -2.13
C GLU A 82 6.25 -22.49 -1.27
N GLY A 83 7.05 -23.51 -1.58
CA GLY A 83 8.26 -23.88 -0.84
C GLY A 83 9.38 -22.86 -0.96
N GLY A 84 9.69 -22.15 0.12
CA GLY A 84 10.77 -21.14 0.14
C GLY A 84 10.51 -19.88 -0.70
N LEU A 85 9.37 -19.78 -1.38
CA LEU A 85 8.98 -18.65 -2.22
C LEU A 85 8.05 -17.69 -1.48
N THR A 86 8.20 -16.39 -1.77
CA THR A 86 7.30 -15.36 -1.25
C THR A 86 5.97 -15.41 -1.98
N PHE A 87 4.92 -15.67 -1.22
CA PHE A 87 3.54 -15.66 -1.67
C PHE A 87 2.87 -14.34 -1.27
N ILE A 88 2.27 -13.65 -2.25
CA ILE A 88 1.64 -12.35 -2.04
C ILE A 88 0.18 -12.42 -2.48
N LYS A 89 -0.72 -11.92 -1.62
CA LYS A 89 -2.12 -11.66 -1.95
C LYS A 89 -2.49 -10.25 -1.53
N CYS A 90 -3.08 -9.48 -2.45
CA CYS A 90 -3.59 -8.16 -2.15
C CYS A 90 -5.11 -8.13 -2.30
N PHE A 91 -5.77 -7.37 -1.44
CA PHE A 91 -7.22 -7.23 -1.37
C PHE A 91 -7.57 -5.75 -1.29
N GLN A 92 -8.56 -5.31 -2.06
CA GLN A 92 -9.20 -4.00 -1.86
C GLN A 92 -10.39 -4.13 -0.93
N ASP A 93 -10.88 -3.03 -0.37
CA ASP A 93 -12.04 -3.00 0.54
C ASP A 93 -11.88 -4.00 1.71
N ALA A 94 -10.66 -4.15 2.20
CA ALA A 94 -10.34 -5.09 3.26
C ALA A 94 -10.85 -4.58 4.61
N GLU A 95 -11.95 -5.15 5.09
CA GLU A 95 -12.52 -4.84 6.41
C GLU A 95 -11.85 -5.64 7.53
N ILE A 96 -11.25 -4.96 8.50
CA ILE A 96 -10.53 -5.55 9.65
C ILE A 96 -11.39 -6.62 10.38
N GLU A 97 -12.72 -6.42 10.45
CA GLU A 97 -13.65 -7.29 11.19
C GLU A 97 -13.90 -8.68 10.54
N ARG A 98 -13.54 -8.91 9.27
CA ARG A 98 -13.80 -10.17 8.53
C ARG A 98 -12.56 -11.06 8.32
N ASN A 99 -11.63 -11.12 9.26
CA ASN A 99 -10.26 -11.60 9.02
C ASN A 99 -9.53 -10.81 7.90
N GLY A 100 -10.05 -9.63 7.54
CA GLY A 100 -9.48 -8.65 6.64
C GLY A 100 -9.16 -9.11 5.23
N LYS A 101 -10.10 -9.75 4.53
CA LYS A 101 -9.97 -9.99 3.09
C LYS A 101 -11.21 -9.44 2.38
N GLY A 102 -11.02 -8.39 1.59
CA GLY A 102 -12.01 -7.91 0.63
C GLY A 102 -11.80 -8.57 -0.74
N ASP A 103 -12.02 -7.83 -1.83
CA ASP A 103 -11.90 -8.37 -3.18
C ASP A 103 -10.44 -8.59 -3.57
N LEU A 104 -10.13 -9.81 -4.03
CA LEU A 104 -8.77 -10.18 -4.43
C LEU A 104 -8.37 -9.42 -5.70
N LEU A 105 -7.22 -8.76 -5.63
CA LEU A 105 -6.61 -8.10 -6.80
C LEU A 105 -5.83 -9.10 -7.65
N ILE A 106 -6.00 -9.00 -8.96
CA ILE A 106 -5.34 -9.89 -9.93
C ILE A 106 -3.82 -9.68 -9.89
N GLU A 107 -3.40 -8.41 -9.87
CA GLU A 107 -1.99 -8.00 -9.93
C GLU A 107 -1.37 -7.71 -8.55
N GLY A 108 -1.75 -8.50 -7.53
CA GLY A 108 -1.29 -8.27 -6.15
C GLY A 108 0.23 -8.30 -5.97
N ARG A 109 0.96 -9.08 -6.78
CA ARG A 109 2.43 -9.11 -6.71
C ARG A 109 3.05 -7.80 -7.20
N MET A 110 2.57 -7.27 -8.33
CA MET A 110 3.07 -6.02 -8.89
C MET A 110 2.75 -4.85 -7.96
N LEU A 111 1.53 -4.81 -7.41
CA LEU A 111 1.16 -3.81 -6.42
C LEU A 111 2.06 -3.85 -5.18
N ALA A 112 2.36 -5.03 -4.65
CA ALA A 112 3.28 -5.17 -3.53
C ALA A 112 4.71 -4.73 -3.86
N GLN A 113 5.20 -4.93 -5.09
CA GLN A 113 6.50 -4.41 -5.53
C GLN A 113 6.51 -2.88 -5.54
N ILE A 114 5.44 -2.25 -6.02
CA ILE A 114 5.32 -0.79 -5.99
C ILE A 114 5.28 -0.27 -4.56
N LEU A 115 4.50 -0.88 -3.67
CA LEU A 115 4.47 -0.49 -2.25
C LEU A 115 5.85 -0.60 -1.59
N ASN A 116 6.61 -1.66 -1.88
CA ASN A 116 7.99 -1.79 -1.43
C ASN A 116 8.89 -0.66 -1.99
N SER A 117 8.71 -0.29 -3.25
CA SER A 117 9.42 0.83 -3.87
C SER A 117 9.04 2.17 -3.21
N VAL A 118 7.76 2.40 -2.91
CA VAL A 118 7.33 3.60 -2.18
C VAL A 118 8.00 3.63 -0.81
N GLU A 119 7.90 2.58 0.00
CA GLU A 119 8.50 2.53 1.33
C GLU A 119 10.02 2.79 1.30
N SER A 120 10.73 2.11 0.38
CA SER A 120 12.19 2.20 0.25
C SER A 120 12.70 3.57 -0.18
N ASN A 121 11.87 4.37 -0.86
CA ASN A 121 12.30 5.66 -1.44
C ASN A 121 11.64 6.88 -0.79
N THR A 122 10.59 6.69 0.02
CA THR A 122 9.83 7.81 0.61
C THR A 122 9.88 7.85 2.14
N GLY A 123 10.38 6.79 2.79
CA GLY A 123 10.43 6.71 4.25
C GLY A 123 9.08 6.42 4.93
N MET A 124 8.02 6.22 4.15
CA MET A 124 6.73 5.72 4.63
C MET A 124 6.85 4.24 4.99
N THR A 125 6.63 3.86 6.24
CA THR A 125 6.52 2.43 6.62
C THR A 125 5.15 1.91 6.20
N ILE A 126 5.11 1.01 5.23
CA ILE A 126 3.89 0.41 4.68
C ILE A 126 3.74 -1.04 5.18
N TRP A 127 4.85 -1.77 5.29
CA TRP A 127 4.86 -3.18 5.69
C TRP A 127 5.12 -3.37 7.18
N ASP A 128 4.22 -4.09 7.85
CA ASP A 128 4.43 -4.60 9.21
C ASP A 128 4.75 -6.10 9.18
N CYS A 129 5.96 -6.45 9.61
CA CYS A 129 6.48 -7.82 9.59
C CYS A 129 6.53 -8.42 11.00
N SER A 130 5.86 -9.55 11.16
CA SER A 130 5.80 -10.33 12.41
C SER A 130 6.80 -11.50 12.41
N MET A 131 7.15 -11.99 13.60
CA MET A 131 7.96 -13.21 13.74
C MET A 131 7.26 -14.39 13.04
N GLY A 132 8.01 -15.15 12.24
CA GLY A 132 7.47 -16.24 11.41
C GLY A 132 7.30 -15.92 9.93
N GLY A 133 7.87 -14.82 9.44
CA GLY A 133 7.99 -14.53 8.00
C GLY A 133 6.70 -14.03 7.34
N ARG A 134 5.72 -13.59 8.14
CA ARG A 134 4.49 -12.95 7.67
C ARG A 134 4.62 -11.44 7.77
N CYS A 135 4.49 -10.78 6.63
CA CYS A 135 4.37 -9.33 6.55
C CYS A 135 3.00 -8.94 6.02
N THR A 136 2.43 -7.85 6.55
CA THR A 136 1.16 -7.29 6.08
C THR A 136 1.36 -5.82 5.78
N ALA A 137 1.00 -5.40 4.57
CA ALA A 137 0.86 -3.99 4.24
C ALA A 137 -0.61 -3.59 4.33
N PHE A 138 -0.87 -2.40 4.87
CA PHE A 138 -2.19 -1.78 4.88
C PHE A 138 -2.07 -0.34 4.40
N VAL A 139 -2.87 0.02 3.39
CA VAL A 139 -2.99 1.37 2.86
C VAL A 139 -4.48 1.70 2.83
N SER A 140 -4.89 2.67 3.62
CA SER A 140 -6.29 3.09 3.77
C SER A 140 -6.86 3.70 2.50
N GLU A 141 -6.05 4.42 1.73
CA GLU A 141 -6.46 5.05 0.48
C GLU A 141 -5.26 5.14 -0.48
N ILE A 142 -5.46 4.70 -1.72
CA ILE A 142 -4.61 5.05 -2.85
C ILE A 142 -5.45 5.90 -3.80
N LYS A 143 -5.02 7.13 -4.03
CA LYS A 143 -5.68 8.06 -4.94
C LYS A 143 -4.68 8.56 -5.96
N CYS A 144 -4.92 8.22 -7.22
CA CYS A 144 -4.08 8.63 -8.34
C CYS A 144 -4.85 9.57 -9.26
N SER A 145 -4.22 10.66 -9.66
CA SER A 145 -4.77 11.63 -10.60
C SER A 145 -3.87 11.81 -11.80
N VAL A 146 -4.50 12.02 -12.95
CA VAL A 146 -3.83 12.48 -14.18
C VAL A 146 -4.45 13.81 -14.62
N ASP A 147 -3.60 14.81 -14.86
CA ASP A 147 -3.96 16.11 -15.42
C ASP A 147 -3.48 16.22 -16.86
N LEU A 148 -4.42 16.13 -17.80
CA LEU A 148 -4.15 16.20 -19.24
C LEU A 148 -3.89 17.61 -19.75
N ASN A 149 -4.03 18.63 -18.89
CA ASN A 149 -3.73 20.02 -19.25
C ASN A 149 -2.25 20.37 -19.05
N GLN A 150 -1.43 19.45 -18.55
CA GLN A 150 0.00 19.66 -18.36
C GLN A 150 0.75 19.62 -19.69
N ASP A 151 1.72 20.53 -19.86
CA ASP A 151 2.55 20.60 -21.07
C ASP A 151 3.50 19.39 -21.20
N SER A 152 3.84 18.76 -20.07
CA SER A 152 4.71 17.57 -20.02
C SER A 152 4.02 16.41 -19.28
N LEU A 153 4.17 15.21 -19.82
CA LEU A 153 3.70 13.97 -19.18
C LEU A 153 4.40 13.70 -17.84
N SER A 154 5.61 14.23 -17.63
CA SER A 154 6.31 14.12 -16.34
C SER A 154 5.59 14.87 -15.22
N ASP A 155 4.79 15.89 -15.53
CA ASP A 155 4.07 16.69 -14.53
C ASP A 155 2.62 16.24 -14.37
N ALA A 156 2.15 15.34 -15.24
CA ALA A 156 0.75 14.98 -15.36
C ALA A 156 0.23 14.05 -14.27
N PHE A 157 1.09 13.23 -13.63
CA PHE A 157 0.65 12.16 -12.73
C PHE A 157 1.05 12.39 -11.28
N VAL A 158 0.09 12.20 -10.38
CA VAL A 158 0.28 12.28 -8.92
C VAL A 158 -0.49 11.17 -8.26
N CYS A 159 0.12 10.48 -7.29
CA CYS A 159 -0.58 9.55 -6.40
C CYS A 159 -0.35 9.91 -4.94
N GLU A 160 -1.42 9.79 -4.16
CA GLU A 160 -1.44 9.95 -2.72
C GLU A 160 -1.74 8.59 -2.08
N LEU A 161 -0.90 8.16 -1.13
CA LEU A 161 -1.06 6.94 -0.36
C LEU A 161 -1.23 7.32 1.12
N LYS A 162 -2.25 6.77 1.78
CA LYS A 162 -2.56 7.02 3.19
C LYS A 162 -2.58 5.75 4.00
#